data_AF-A0A969LHJ4-F1
#
_entry.id   AF-A0A969LHJ4-F1
#
_cell.length_a   1.000
_cell.length_b   1.000
_cell.length_c   1.000
_cell.angle_alpha   90.00
_cell.angle_beta   90.00
_cell.angle_gamma   90.00
#
_symmetry.space_group_name_H-M   'P 1'
#
loop_
_entity.id
_entity.type
_entity.pdbx_description
1 polymer ?
#
loop_
_entity_poly.entity_id
_entity_poly.type
_entity_poly.pdbx_seq_one_letter_code
_entity_poly.pdbx_strand_id
1 'polypeptide(L)' 'MRLACANAIHAAIEVADWVYKAAGVDAIFPGAQNSFERRFRDMHTLSQQIQSRSSHFEAVGQILLGDPPEGFL' A
#
# COMPACT_ATOMS: atom_id res chain seq x y z
N MET A 1 -10.20 8.14 -9.50
CA MET A 1 -8.75 7.88 -9.38
C MET A 1 -8.33 7.61 -7.94
N ARG A 2 -8.59 8.49 -6.95
CA ARG A 2 -8.10 8.33 -5.55
C ARG A 2 -8.41 6.98 -4.88
N LEU A 3 -9.66 6.55 -4.86
CA LEU A 3 -10.03 5.25 -4.26
C LEU A 3 -9.32 4.07 -4.93
N ALA A 4 -9.33 4.03 -6.26
CA ALA A 4 -8.70 2.95 -7.01
C ALA A 4 -7.19 2.88 -6.74
N CYS A 5 -6.51 4.03 -6.68
CA CYS A 5 -5.08 4.09 -6.35
C CYS A 5 -4.81 3.63 -4.91
N ALA A 6 -5.55 4.15 -3.93
CA ALA A 6 -5.38 3.76 -2.52
C ALA A 6 -5.61 2.25 -2.33
N ASN A 7 -6.66 1.70 -2.94
CA ASN A 7 -6.96 0.27 -2.92
C ASN A 7 -5.88 -0.56 -3.60
N ALA A 8 -5.37 -0.15 -4.76
CA ALA A 8 -4.30 -0.85 -5.45
C ALA A 8 -3.00 -0.86 -4.62
N ILE A 9 -2.68 0.24 -3.94
CA ILE A 9 -1.50 0.31 -3.06
C ILE A 9 -1.69 -0.60 -1.85
N HIS A 10 -2.85 -0.58 -1.20
CA HIS A 10 -3.16 -1.44 -0.05
C HIS A 10 -3.06 -2.93 -0.41
N ALA A 11 -3.62 -3.32 -1.56
CA ALA A 11 -3.51 -4.69 -2.06
C ALA A 11 -2.06 -5.08 -2.37
N ALA A 12 -1.26 -4.16 -2.93
CA ALA A 12 0.16 -4.44 -3.21
C ALA A 12 0.99 -4.64 -1.94
N ILE A 13 0.68 -3.89 -0.86
CA ILE A 13 1.31 -4.06 0.46
C ILE A 13 0.96 -5.43 1.03
N GLU A 14 -0.33 -5.81 1.02
CA GLU A 14 -0.78 -7.11 1.52
C GLU A 14 -0.10 -8.28 0.78
N VAL A 15 0.00 -8.19 -0.54
CA VAL A 15 0.73 -9.19 -1.36
C VAL A 15 2.21 -9.23 -0.97
N ALA A 16 2.85 -8.07 -0.77
CA ALA A 16 4.26 -8.02 -0.37
C ALA A 16 4.48 -8.70 1.00
N ASP A 17 3.58 -8.48 1.97
CA ASP A 17 3.62 -9.11 3.30
C ASP A 17 3.43 -10.62 3.22
N TRP A 18 2.48 -11.07 2.40
CA TRP A 18 2.25 -12.49 2.17
C TRP A 18 3.49 -13.16 1.57
N VAL A 19 4.10 -12.56 0.55
CA VAL A 19 5.31 -13.08 -0.08
C VAL A 19 6.49 -13.04 0.89
N TYR A 20 6.63 -12.00 1.72
CA TYR A 20 7.69 -11.93 2.75
C TYR A 20 7.59 -13.12 3.71
N LYS A 21 6.37 -13.46 4.16
CA LYS A 21 6.16 -14.62 5.02
C LYS A 21 6.45 -15.94 4.30
N ALA A 22 6.02 -16.07 3.03
CA ALA A 22 6.21 -17.28 2.24
C ALA A 22 7.67 -17.54 1.85
N ALA A 23 8.45 -16.49 1.61
CA ALA A 23 9.86 -16.58 1.22
C ALA A 23 10.77 -17.02 2.39
N GLY A 24 10.30 -16.91 3.64
CA GLY A 24 11.04 -17.38 4.81
C GLY A 24 12.37 -16.65 5.02
N VAL A 25 13.39 -17.40 5.44
CA VAL A 25 14.69 -16.83 5.83
C VAL A 25 15.40 -16.14 4.66
N ASP A 26 15.18 -16.59 3.42
CA ASP A 26 15.82 -15.99 2.25
C ASP A 26 15.34 -14.55 1.97
N ALA A 27 14.17 -14.16 2.51
CA ALA A 27 13.61 -12.83 2.27
C ALA A 27 14.38 -11.69 2.97
N ILE A 28 15.20 -11.99 3.99
CA ILE A 28 15.90 -10.96 4.79
C ILE A 28 17.32 -10.69 4.32
N PHE A 29 17.89 -11.56 3.49
CA PHE A 29 19.29 -11.46 3.07
C PHE A 29 19.44 -10.70 1.76
N PRO A 30 20.43 -9.80 1.64
CA PRO A 30 20.79 -9.20 0.36
C PRO A 30 21.56 -10.22 -0.51
N GLY A 31 21.32 -10.25 -1.82
CA GLY A 31 22.08 -11.09 -2.75
C GLY A 31 22.00 -10.64 -4.21
N ALA A 32 22.99 -11.02 -5.03
CA ALA A 32 23.03 -10.66 -6.46
C ALA A 32 21.84 -11.23 -7.25
N GLN A 33 21.27 -12.35 -6.78
CA GLN A 33 20.09 -13.00 -7.36
C GLN A 33 18.78 -12.69 -6.61
N ASN A 34 18.87 -12.06 -5.42
CA ASN A 34 17.72 -11.79 -4.56
C ASN A 34 17.73 -10.33 -4.07
N SER A 35 16.83 -9.51 -4.62
CA SER A 35 16.61 -8.11 -4.21
C SER A 35 15.31 -7.94 -3.40
N PHE A 36 14.80 -9.02 -2.81
CA PHE A 36 13.49 -9.01 -2.15
C PHE A 36 13.44 -8.06 -0.95
N GLU A 37 14.41 -8.14 -0.02
CA GLU A 37 14.46 -7.27 1.17
C GLU A 37 14.34 -5.79 0.80
N ARG A 38 15.05 -5.39 -0.27
CA ARG A 38 15.09 -4.00 -0.72
C ARG A 38 13.72 -3.56 -1.22
N ARG A 39 13.13 -4.36 -2.11
CA ARG A 39 11.80 -4.07 -2.69
C ARG A 39 10.72 -4.08 -1.62
N PHE A 40 10.82 -4.96 -0.63
CA PHE A 40 9.90 -5.01 0.51
C PHE A 40 9.96 -3.72 1.33
N ARG A 41 11.17 -3.23 1.66
CA ARG A 41 11.37 -1.94 2.34
C ARG A 41 10.90 -0.76 1.49
N ASP A 42 11.17 -0.77 0.19
CA ASP A 42 10.75 0.29 -0.73
C ASP A 42 9.22 0.36 -0.82
N MET A 43 8.53 -0.78 -0.90
CA MET A 43 7.06 -0.85 -0.88
C MET A 43 6.49 -0.25 0.42
N HIS A 44 7.08 -0.59 1.57
CA HIS A 44 6.65 -0.05 2.86
C HIS A 44 6.98 1.43 3.05
N THR A 45 7.96 1.96 2.32
CA THR A 45 8.20 3.39 2.26
C THR A 45 7.16 4.08 1.38
N LEU A 46 6.82 3.48 0.24
CA LEU A 46 5.78 3.97 -0.67
C LEU A 46 4.38 3.95 -0.02
N SER A 47 4.12 2.99 0.89
CA SER A 47 2.85 2.91 1.61
C SER A 47 2.55 4.13 2.48
N GLN A 48 3.56 4.96 2.79
CA GLN A 48 3.41 6.19 3.56
C GLN A 48 3.11 7.42 2.69
N GLN A 49 3.11 7.28 1.36
CA GLN A 49 2.79 8.37 0.45
C GLN A 49 1.32 8.78 0.58
N ILE A 50 1.03 10.04 0.28
CA ILE A 50 -0.32 10.62 0.37
C ILE A 50 -1.37 9.79 -0.40
N GLN A 51 -0.98 9.15 -1.50
CA GLN A 51 -1.86 8.32 -2.34
C GLN A 51 -2.39 7.07 -1.61
N SER A 52 -1.68 6.60 -0.59
CA SER A 52 -2.01 5.41 0.21
C SER A 52 -2.91 5.73 1.42
N ARG A 53 -3.27 7.00 1.65
CA ARG A 53 -4.05 7.39 2.83
C ARG A 53 -5.42 6.69 2.84
N SER A 54 -5.77 6.15 4.00
CA SER A 54 -7.09 5.55 4.27
C SER A 54 -8.23 6.56 4.16
N SER A 55 -7.96 7.86 4.36
CA SER A 55 -8.95 8.94 4.19
C SER A 55 -9.54 8.99 2.78
N HIS A 56 -8.87 8.42 1.76
CA HIS A 56 -9.45 8.29 0.43
C HIS A 56 -10.67 7.35 0.38
N PHE A 57 -10.73 6.34 1.25
CA PHE A 57 -11.89 5.47 1.37
C PHE A 57 -13.04 6.19 2.06
N GLU A 58 -12.75 6.89 3.15
CA GLU A 58 -13.73 7.69 3.89
C GLU A 58 -14.37 8.78 3.02
N ALA A 59 -13.56 9.54 2.29
CA ALA A 59 -14.06 10.59 1.40
C ALA A 59 -14.97 10.04 0.29
N VAL A 60 -14.69 8.84 -0.25
CA VAL A 60 -15.61 8.21 -1.21
C VAL A 60 -16.85 7.65 -0.50
N GLY A 61 -16.72 7.13 0.72
CA GLY A 61 -17.85 6.72 1.54
C GLY A 61 -18.84 7.85 1.79
N GLN A 62 -18.35 9.04 2.16
CA GLN A 62 -19.16 10.26 2.32
C GLN A 62 -19.92 10.58 1.03
N ILE A 63 -19.23 10.60 -0.12
CA ILE A 63 -19.87 10.84 -1.43
C ILE A 63 -20.97 9.82 -1.72
N LEU A 64 -20.73 8.53 -1.46
CA LEU A 64 -21.71 7.46 -1.70
C LEU A 64 -22.92 7.57 -0.76
N LEU A 65 -22.75 8.16 0.42
CA LEU A 65 -23.81 8.40 1.41
C LEU A 65 -24.50 9.77 1.24
N GLY A 66 -24.09 10.59 0.27
CA GLY A 66 -24.68 11.90 -0.02
C GLY A 66 -24.13 13.06 0.80
N ASP A 67 -23.01 12.87 1.50
CA ASP A 67 -22.33 13.91 2.29
C ASP A 67 -21.10 14.43 1.53
N PRO A 68 -20.95 15.75 1.28
CA PRO A 68 -19.76 16.28 0.62
C PRO A 68 -18.55 16.21 1.57
N PRO A 69 -17.41 15.65 1.13
CA PRO A 69 -16.23 15.52 1.99
C PRO A 69 -15.65 16.88 2.39
N GLU A 70 -15.31 17.05 3.68
CA GLU A 70 -14.61 18.23 4.22
C GLU A 70 -13.14 18.26 3.77
N GLY A 71 -12.91 18.54 2.49
CA GLY A 71 -11.60 18.76 1.91
C GLY A 71 -10.85 17.50 1.47
N PHE A 72 -10.15 17.61 0.34
CA PHE A 72 -9.18 16.62 -0.12
C PHE A 72 -7.77 17.15 0.14
N LEU A 73 -7.20 16.85 1.31
CA LEU A 73 -5.76 17.05 1.56
C LEU A 73 -4.94 15.93 0.93
#